data_AF-A0A944UPF8-F1
#
_entry.id   AF-A0A944UPF8-F1
#
_cell.length_a   1.000
_cell.length_b   1.000
_cell.length_c   1.000
_cell.angle_alpha   90.00
_cell.angle_beta   90.00
_cell.angle_gamma   90.00
#
_symmetry.space_group_name_H-M   'P 1'
#
loop_
_entity.id
_entity.type
_entity.pdbx_description
1 polymer ?
#
loop_
_entity_poly.entity_id
_entity_poly.type
_entity_poly.pdbx_seq_one_letter_code
_entity_poly.pdbx_strand_id
1 'polypeptide(L)'
;MARPVIERRLSEIAERLLRLRSDLAVADEQMAHFSEEADEARVRALVSETALADREHRGADRHARAMERHRADILVEIERLESSQDDLLDKLTEGR
;
A
#
# COMPACT_ATOMS: atom_id res chain seq x y z
N MET A 1 -27.45 -15.83 2.23
CA MET A 1 -27.43 -15.08 3.51
C MET A 1 -28.65 -14.19 3.56
N ALA A 2 -29.15 -13.82 4.75
CA ALA A 2 -30.23 -12.84 4.84
C ALA A 2 -29.72 -11.44 4.46
N ARG A 3 -30.56 -10.64 3.78
CA ARG A 3 -30.23 -9.30 3.30
C ARG A 3 -29.57 -8.38 4.35
N PRO A 4 -30.04 -8.30 5.61
CA PRO A 4 -29.39 -7.45 6.62
C PRO A 4 -27.94 -7.83 6.95
N VAL A 5 -27.60 -9.12 6.80
CA VAL A 5 -26.23 -9.61 7.02
C VAL A 5 -25.31 -9.16 5.89
N ILE A 6 -25.80 -9.18 4.64
CA ILE A 6 -25.06 -8.71 3.47
C ILE A 6 -24.80 -7.20 3.58
N GLU A 7 -25.84 -6.42 3.90
CA GLU A 7 -25.74 -4.96 4.07
C GLU A 7 -24.74 -4.59 5.18
N ARG A 8 -24.81 -5.26 6.34
CA ARG A 8 -23.83 -5.05 7.42
C ARG A 8 -22.39 -5.31 6.96
N ARG A 9 -22.16 -6.42 6.26
CA ARG A 9 -20.83 -6.79 5.78
C ARG A 9 -20.31 -5.81 4.72
N LEU A 10 -21.17 -5.30 3.85
CA LEU A 10 -20.85 -4.24 2.90
C LEU A 10 -20.41 -2.96 3.62
N SER A 11 -21.10 -2.55 4.70
CA SER A 11 -20.67 -1.40 5.51
C SER A 11 -19.31 -1.62 6.16
N GLU A 12 -19.06 -2.80 6.74
CA GLU A 12 -17.77 -3.15 7.35
C GLU A 12 -16.63 -3.13 6.32
N ILE A 13 -16.87 -3.63 5.10
CA ILE A 13 -15.90 -3.56 3.99
C ILE A 13 -15.65 -2.11 3.57
N ALA A 14 -16.70 -1.30 3.43
CA ALA A 14 -16.57 0.11 3.04
C ALA A 14 -15.72 0.92 4.03
N GLU A 15 -15.94 0.72 5.33
CA GLU A 15 -15.12 1.35 6.37
C GLU A 15 -13.65 0.91 6.29
N ARG A 16 -13.40 -0.37 6.02
CA ARG A 16 -12.03 -0.89 5.89
C ARG A 16 -11.33 -0.36 4.64
N LEU A 17 -12.04 -0.28 3.51
CA LEU A 17 -11.54 0.33 2.28
C LEU A 17 -11.18 1.81 2.48
N LEU A 18 -12.01 2.56 3.20
CA LEU A 18 -11.73 3.97 3.50
C LEU A 18 -10.42 4.11 4.29
N ARG A 19 -10.21 3.28 5.32
CA ARG A 19 -8.97 3.28 6.11
C ARG A 19 -7.76 2.90 5.25
N LEU A 20 -7.84 1.80 4.50
CA LEU A 20 -6.73 1.34 3.65
C LEU A 20 -6.35 2.35 2.56
N ARG A 21 -7.32 3.07 1.99
CA ARG A 21 -7.04 4.13 1.01
C ARG A 21 -6.35 5.33 1.66
N SER A 22 -6.68 5.64 2.92
CA SER A 22 -5.94 6.65 3.69
C SER A 22 -4.52 6.19 3.99
N ASP A 23 -4.35 4.93 4.40
CA ASP A 23 -3.04 4.36 4.68
C ASP A 23 -2.18 4.29 3.41
N LEU A 24 -2.78 3.97 2.26
CA LEU A 24 -2.13 3.99 0.95
C LEU A 24 -1.60 5.38 0.60
N ALA A 25 -2.38 6.43 0.83
CA ALA A 25 -1.95 7.81 0.56
C ALA A 25 -0.73 8.20 1.41
N VAL A 26 -0.69 7.78 2.67
CA VAL A 26 0.48 7.97 3.55
C VAL A 26 1.67 7.15 3.05
N ALA A 27 1.46 5.89 2.66
CA ALA A 27 2.51 5.04 2.13
C ALA A 27 3.09 5.57 0.80
N ASP A 28 2.26 6.17 -0.05
CA ASP A 28 2.68 6.84 -1.28
C ASP A 28 3.60 8.03 -0.99
N GLU A 29 3.25 8.87 0.00
CA GLU A 29 4.09 10.00 0.43
C GLU A 29 5.44 9.52 1.00
N GLN A 30 5.40 8.51 1.88
CA GLN A 30 6.62 7.93 2.45
C GLN A 30 7.50 7.27 1.39
N MET A 31 6.89 6.63 0.39
CA MET A 31 7.64 6.02 -0.70
C MET A 31 8.35 7.05 -1.56
N ALA A 32 7.68 8.17 -1.88
CA ALA A 32 8.30 9.27 -2.60
C ALA A 32 9.51 9.81 -1.83
N HIS A 33 9.37 10.03 -0.53
CA HIS A 33 10.46 10.49 0.33
C HIS A 33 11.65 9.52 0.36
N PHE A 34 11.42 8.22 0.62
CA PHE A 34 12.52 7.25 0.67
C PHE A 34 13.18 7.01 -0.69
N SER A 35 12.43 7.16 -1.80
CA SER A 35 13.00 7.08 -3.14
C SER A 35 13.96 8.25 -3.39
N GLU A 36 13.57 9.46 -3.00
CA GLU A 36 14.43 10.66 -3.10
C GLU A 36 15.70 10.49 -2.25
N GLU A 37 15.58 10.05 -0.99
CA GLU A 37 16.74 9.78 -0.13
C GLU A 37 17.67 8.71 -0.73
N ALA A 38 17.13 7.65 -1.32
CA ALA A 38 17.91 6.59 -1.95
C ALA A 38 18.69 7.10 -3.17
N ASP A 39 18.09 7.98 -3.96
CA ASP A 39 18.73 8.61 -5.12
C ASP A 39 19.80 9.61 -4.71
N GLU A 40 19.57 10.43 -3.68
CA GLU A 40 20.59 11.33 -3.13
C GLU A 40 21.80 10.55 -2.60
N ALA A 41 21.54 9.48 -1.82
CA ALA A 41 22.59 8.63 -1.29
C ALA A 41 23.37 7.93 -2.42
N ARG A 42 22.68 7.53 -3.51
CA ARG A 42 23.31 6.96 -4.71
C ARG A 42 24.28 7.95 -5.36
N VAL A 43 23.85 9.20 -5.55
CA VAL A 43 24.72 10.26 -6.12
C VAL A 43 25.92 10.49 -5.21
N ARG A 44 25.73 10.58 -3.89
CA ARG A 44 26.81 10.78 -2.92
C ARG A 44 27.83 9.64 -2.92
N ALA A 45 27.36 8.39 -3.00
CA ALA A 45 28.21 7.22 -3.09
C ALA A 45 29.11 7.24 -4.34
N LEU A 46 28.53 7.58 -5.50
CA LEU A 46 29.27 7.69 -6.76
C LEU A 46 30.30 8.82 -6.75
N VAL A 47 30.00 9.95 -6.12
CA VAL A 47 30.91 11.10 -6.08
C VAL A 47 32.04 10.89 -5.07
N SER A 48 31.73 10.28 -3.93
CA SER A 48 32.70 10.19 -2.81
C SER A 48 33.55 8.93 -2.88
N GLU A 49 33.08 7.86 -3.54
CA GLU A 49 33.75 6.56 -3.67
C GLU A 49 34.24 5.99 -2.32
N THR A 50 33.52 6.30 -1.24
CA THR A 50 33.86 5.83 0.10
C THR A 50 32.99 4.64 0.52
N ALA A 51 33.58 3.71 1.26
CA ALA A 51 32.85 2.59 1.84
C ALA A 51 31.69 3.02 2.78
N LEU A 52 31.81 4.20 3.41
CA LEU A 52 30.75 4.78 4.22
C LEU A 52 29.54 5.19 3.36
N ALA A 53 29.77 5.95 2.29
CA ALA A 53 28.72 6.39 1.39
C ALA A 53 28.02 5.22 0.69
N ASP A 54 28.77 4.18 0.32
CA ASP A 54 28.21 2.92 -0.20
C ASP A 54 27.27 2.22 0.79
N ARG A 55 27.63 2.24 2.09
CA ARG A 55 26.81 1.63 3.13
C ARG A 55 25.52 2.42 3.35
N GLU A 56 25.59 3.74 3.32
CA GLU A 56 24.44 4.64 3.42
C GLU A 56 23.48 4.44 2.25
N HIS A 57 23.99 4.44 1.01
CA HIS A 57 23.19 4.16 -0.18
C HIS A 57 22.46 2.82 -0.10
N ARG A 58 23.15 1.73 0.28
CA ARG A 58 22.51 0.43 0.48
C ARG A 58 21.46 0.45 1.60
N GLY A 59 21.64 1.30 2.61
CA GLY A 59 20.65 1.52 3.66
C GLY A 59 19.37 2.14 3.10
N ALA A 60 19.50 3.28 2.42
CA ALA A 60 18.38 3.99 1.82
C ALA A 60 17.64 3.14 0.77
N ASP A 61 18.35 2.42 -0.10
CA ASP A 61 17.75 1.49 -1.08
C ASP A 61 16.94 0.37 -0.40
N ARG A 62 17.41 -0.17 0.74
CA ARG A 62 16.63 -1.16 1.51
C ARG A 62 15.35 -0.56 2.10
N HIS A 63 15.39 0.70 2.56
CA HIS A 63 14.22 1.39 3.08
C HIS A 63 13.18 1.65 1.97
N ALA A 64 13.63 2.17 0.82
CA ALA A 64 12.76 2.37 -0.34
C ALA A 64 12.06 1.06 -0.77
N ARG A 65 12.82 -0.04 -0.91
CA ARG A 65 12.25 -1.36 -1.25
C ARG A 65 11.31 -1.91 -0.19
N ALA A 66 11.55 -1.63 1.08
CA ALA A 66 10.64 -2.04 2.15
C ALA A 66 9.31 -1.29 2.05
N MET A 67 9.36 0.01 1.75
CA MET A 67 8.17 0.82 1.54
C MET A 67 7.39 0.39 0.28
N GLU A 68 8.09 0.06 -0.80
CA GLU A 68 7.47 -0.47 -2.03
C GLU A 68 6.68 -1.76 -1.76
N ARG A 69 7.24 -2.69 -0.98
CA ARG A 69 6.53 -3.91 -0.57
C ARG A 69 5.31 -3.59 0.30
N HIS A 70 5.46 -2.70 1.28
CA HIS A 70 4.36 -2.32 2.15
C HIS A 70 3.18 -1.71 1.36
N ARG A 71 3.49 -0.82 0.42
CA ARG A 71 2.50 -0.24 -0.50
C ARG A 71 1.81 -1.31 -1.35
N ALA A 72 2.57 -2.27 -1.89
CA ALA A 72 2.02 -3.37 -2.66
C ALA A 72 1.06 -4.24 -1.82
N ASP A 73 1.41 -4.53 -0.56
CA ASP A 73 0.55 -5.29 0.35
C ASP A 73 -0.79 -4.57 0.62
N ILE A 74 -0.77 -3.23 0.77
CA ILE A 74 -2.00 -2.43 0.92
C ILE A 74 -2.89 -2.54 -0.33
N LEU A 75 -2.30 -2.41 -1.52
CA LEU A 75 -3.03 -2.50 -2.79
C LEU A 75 -3.70 -3.86 -2.97
N VAL A 76 -2.99 -4.96 -2.65
CA VAL A 76 -3.53 -6.32 -2.71
C VAL A 76 -4.72 -6.48 -1.77
N GLU A 77 -4.64 -5.95 -0.55
CA GLU A 77 -5.76 -6.03 0.40
C GLU A 77 -6.96 -5.16 -0.04
N ILE A 78 -6.74 -4.01 -0.68
CA ILE A 78 -7.80 -3.20 -1.29
C ILE A 78 -8.51 -3.99 -2.39
N GLU A 79 -7.76 -4.54 -3.35
CA GLU A 79 -8.31 -5.31 -4.47
C GLU A 79 -9.14 -6.51 -3.98
N ARG A 80 -8.64 -7.23 -2.97
CA ARG A 80 -9.37 -8.34 -2.34
C ARG A 80 -10.71 -7.89 -1.73
N LEU A 81 -10.72 -6.74 -1.06
CA LEU A 81 -11.93 -6.21 -0.42
C LEU A 81 -12.94 -5.69 -1.45
N GLU A 82 -12.46 -5.08 -2.54
CA GLU A 82 -13.29 -4.65 -3.67
C GLU A 82 -13.95 -5.86 -4.35
N SER A 83 -13.19 -6.91 -4.66
CA SER A 83 -13.75 -8.16 -5.18
C SER A 83 -14.76 -8.80 -4.21
N SER A 84 -14.50 -8.75 -2.90
CA SER A 84 -15.45 -9.24 -1.89
C SER A 84 -16.71 -8.38 -1.80
N GLN A 85 -16.62 -7.08 -2.07
CA GLN A 85 -17.76 -6.16 -2.14
C GLN A 85 -18.61 -6.47 -3.36
N ASP A 86 -17.99 -6.63 -4.53
CA ASP A 86 -18.69 -6.99 -5.78
C ASP A 86 -19.48 -8.30 -5.61
N ASP A 87 -18.84 -9.35 -5.08
CA ASP A 87 -19.49 -10.63 -4.77
C ASP A 87 -20.71 -10.50 -3.85
N LEU A 88 -20.70 -9.54 -2.93
CA LEU A 88 -21.80 -9.30 -2.00
C LEU A 88 -22.91 -8.46 -2.64
N LEU A 89 -22.54 -7.51 -3.50
CA LEU A 89 -23.49 -6.71 -4.28
C LEU A 89 -24.25 -7.59 -5.28
N ASP A 90 -23.56 -8.50 -5.97
CA ASP A 90 -24.18 -9.48 -6.87
C ASP A 90 -25.20 -10.36 -6.13
N LYS A 91 -24.84 -10.89 -4.95
CA LYS A 91 -25.79 -11.66 -4.12
C LYS A 91 -26.99 -10.84 -3.66
N LEU A 92 -26.83 -9.53 -3.46
CA LEU A 92 -27.90 -8.64 -3.06
C LEU A 92 -28.86 -8.34 -4.23
N THR A 93 -28.33 -8.26 -5.46
CA THR A 93 -29.11 -7.99 -6.68
C THR A 93 -29.76 -9.25 -7.24
N GLU A 94 -29.11 -10.41 -7.15
CA GLU A 94 -29.67 -11.72 -7.51
C GLU A 94 -30.77 -12.20 -6.54
N GLY A 95 -30.74 -11.74 -5.29
CA GLY A 95 -31.74 -12.04 -4.27
C GLY A 95 -33.00 -11.15 -4.31
N ARG A 96 -33.17 -10.32 -5.34
CA ARG A 96 -34.42 -9.57 -5.63
C ARG A 96 -35.42 -10.43 -6.38
#